data_AF-A0AAD9YCY7-F1
#
_entry.id   AF-A0AAD9YCY7-F1
#
_cell.length_a   1.000
_cell.length_b   1.000
_cell.length_c   1.000
_cell.angle_alpha   90.00
_cell.angle_beta   90.00
_cell.angle_gamma   90.00
#
_symmetry.space_group_name_H-M   'P 1'
#
loop_
_entity.id
_entity.type
_entity.pdbx_description
1 polymer ?
#
loop_
_entity_poly.entity_id
_entity_poly.type
_entity_poly.pdbx_seq_one_letter_code
_entity_poly.pdbx_strand_id
1 'polypeptide(L)'
;MGSISSQKATKPTILLVESSVRGAETEQWARIRSSFNIIKYDCEDEEEFCARLAPGGPDSAIDAIVRVGWLKAGQFATHQLFRGPAIGKYPPSLKLICCSGHGYDAADIPALTARGITYTNCPDTCTEAVANTALHLILNSFRYFTLAEHLARNDRWLESRRIGTMAVDPAGKILGIVSMADIGIAIARKTALALDMKIHYHNRKPREGLERIGADAVYHGSLESLLRVSDCICLACPLTPDTKHMLSTSRFGIMKQEGVRIVNITRGGLIDEDALLEAMKSGRVVGLGLDVHAAEPTLNPKLKENYDTTLLPHIGVCSGTSWNNFDKITLTNLEQWFFGDKSKVTAVNKV
;
A
#
# COMPACT_ATOMS: atom_id res chain seq x y z
N MET A 1 -32.83 48.37 -20.43
CA MET A 1 -31.67 47.84 -19.70
C MET A 1 -32.07 46.47 -19.17
N GLY A 2 -31.70 45.40 -19.88
CA GLY A 2 -32.03 44.02 -19.48
C GLY A 2 -31.06 43.54 -18.40
N SER A 3 -31.58 43.13 -17.25
CA SER A 3 -30.79 42.53 -16.18
C SER A 3 -30.31 41.15 -16.63
N ILE A 4 -28.99 41.00 -16.80
CA ILE A 4 -28.35 39.70 -16.92
C ILE A 4 -28.46 39.03 -15.55
N SER A 5 -29.37 38.05 -15.41
CA SER A 5 -29.40 37.20 -14.24
C SER A 5 -28.11 36.38 -14.23
N SER A 6 -27.19 36.67 -13.30
CA SER A 6 -26.10 35.76 -13.01
C SER A 6 -26.71 34.50 -12.38
N GLN A 7 -26.91 33.45 -13.20
CA GLN A 7 -27.14 32.12 -12.66
C GLN A 7 -25.91 31.79 -11.79
N LYS A 8 -26.08 31.81 -10.46
CA LYS A 8 -25.06 31.28 -9.55
C LYS A 8 -24.80 29.85 -10.00
N ALA A 9 -23.57 29.56 -10.45
CA ALA A 9 -23.17 28.21 -10.78
C ALA A 9 -23.52 27.30 -9.59
N THR A 10 -24.32 26.27 -9.83
CA THR A 10 -24.68 25.29 -8.80
C THR A 10 -23.42 24.58 -8.34
N LYS A 11 -23.21 24.52 -7.02
CA LYS A 11 -22.06 23.82 -6.45
C LYS A 11 -22.07 22.35 -6.89
N PRO A 12 -20.90 21.76 -7.25
CA PRO A 12 -20.84 20.34 -7.52
C PRO A 12 -21.21 19.53 -6.27
N THR A 13 -21.83 18.38 -6.47
CA THR A 13 -22.27 17.48 -5.41
C THR A 13 -21.31 16.31 -5.28
N ILE A 14 -20.79 16.08 -4.08
CA ILE A 14 -19.90 14.97 -3.78
C ILE A 14 -20.57 13.97 -2.85
N LEU A 15 -20.36 12.69 -3.09
CA LEU A 15 -20.61 11.62 -2.13
C LEU A 15 -19.33 11.39 -1.32
N LEU A 16 -19.36 11.78 -0.04
CA LEU A 16 -18.24 11.65 0.88
C LEU A 16 -18.33 10.31 1.62
N VAL A 17 -17.31 9.47 1.45
CA VAL A 17 -17.17 8.18 2.11
C VAL A 17 -16.03 8.27 3.11
N GLU A 18 -16.35 8.26 4.40
CA GLU A 18 -15.37 8.47 5.47
C GLU A 18 -14.97 7.13 6.12
N SER A 19 -13.70 7.01 6.51
CA SER A 19 -13.22 5.98 7.43
C SER A 19 -13.05 6.56 8.83
N SER A 20 -13.19 5.71 9.85
CA SER A 20 -12.83 6.07 11.24
C SER A 20 -11.32 6.28 11.41
N VAL A 21 -10.50 5.79 10.48
CA VAL A 21 -9.05 6.01 10.44
C VAL A 21 -8.76 7.01 9.33
N ARG A 22 -8.64 8.30 9.66
CA ARG A 22 -8.43 9.39 8.69
C ARG A 22 -7.53 10.50 9.24
N GLY A 23 -7.18 11.46 8.38
CA GLY A 23 -6.41 12.63 8.78
C GLY A 23 -7.20 13.57 9.68
N ALA A 24 -6.51 14.55 10.25
CA ALA A 24 -7.16 15.60 11.02
C ALA A 24 -8.00 16.51 10.11
N GLU A 25 -9.03 17.14 10.70
CA GLU A 25 -9.74 18.23 10.06
C GLU A 25 -8.79 19.42 9.84
N THR A 26 -8.87 20.05 8.66
CA THR A 26 -7.97 21.14 8.26
C THR A 26 -8.75 22.29 7.63
N GLU A 27 -8.09 23.42 7.38
CA GLU A 27 -8.67 24.53 6.61
C GLU A 27 -9.11 24.11 5.20
N GLN A 28 -8.45 23.10 4.61
CA GLN A 28 -8.87 22.55 3.31
C GLN A 28 -10.26 21.92 3.42
N TRP A 29 -10.54 21.16 4.48
CA TRP A 29 -11.88 20.63 4.73
C TRP A 29 -12.95 21.73 4.87
N ALA A 30 -12.62 22.86 5.52
CA ALA A 30 -13.53 24.01 5.58
C ALA A 30 -13.85 24.58 4.18
N ARG A 31 -12.85 24.65 3.28
CA ARG A 31 -13.07 25.05 1.88
C ARG A 31 -13.90 24.04 1.10
N ILE A 32 -13.68 22.74 1.30
CA ILE A 32 -14.49 21.71 0.65
C ILE A 32 -15.95 21.85 1.07
N ARG A 33 -16.22 21.99 2.36
CA ARG A 33 -17.60 22.16 2.89
C ARG A 33 -18.27 23.44 2.40
N SER A 34 -17.52 24.50 2.12
CA SER A 34 -18.09 25.74 1.58
C SER A 34 -18.29 25.68 0.06
N SER A 35 -17.54 24.85 -0.67
CA SER A 35 -17.51 24.86 -2.15
C SER A 35 -18.32 23.74 -2.81
N PHE A 36 -18.66 22.68 -2.07
CA PHE A 36 -19.40 21.52 -2.56
C PHE A 36 -20.70 21.29 -1.79
N ASN A 37 -21.70 20.70 -2.45
CA ASN A 37 -22.79 20.03 -1.74
C ASN A 37 -22.27 18.65 -1.31
N ILE A 38 -22.43 18.28 -0.04
CA ILE A 38 -21.88 17.02 0.48
C ILE A 38 -23.01 16.10 0.90
N ILE A 39 -23.08 14.95 0.25
CA ILE A 39 -23.88 13.80 0.70
C ILE A 39 -22.93 12.86 1.43
N LYS A 40 -23.30 12.42 2.63
CA LYS A 40 -22.53 11.40 3.35
C LYS A 40 -22.94 10.02 2.88
N TYR A 41 -21.96 9.15 2.71
CA TYR A 41 -22.22 7.72 2.52
C TYR A 41 -22.50 7.07 3.87
N ASP A 42 -23.68 6.49 3.99
CA ASP A 42 -24.21 5.84 5.18
C ASP A 42 -25.03 4.58 4.85
N CYS A 43 -24.85 4.01 3.64
CA CYS A 43 -25.54 2.79 3.23
C CYS A 43 -25.10 1.61 4.11
N GLU A 44 -26.05 0.72 4.42
CA GLU A 44 -25.82 -0.53 5.13
C GLU A 44 -25.02 -1.52 4.28
N ASP A 45 -25.30 -1.57 2.97
CA ASP A 45 -24.65 -2.48 2.03
C ASP A 45 -24.55 -1.90 0.61
N GLU A 46 -24.04 -2.73 -0.31
CA GLU A 46 -23.88 -2.38 -1.73
C GLU A 46 -25.20 -2.36 -2.51
N GLU A 47 -26.23 -3.07 -2.05
CA GLU A 47 -27.54 -3.10 -2.69
C GLU A 47 -28.27 -1.77 -2.47
N GLU A 48 -28.28 -1.29 -1.23
CA GLU A 48 -28.78 0.03 -0.88
C GLU A 48 -28.03 1.13 -1.65
N PHE A 49 -26.69 1.03 -1.73
CA PHE A 49 -25.91 1.98 -2.52
C PHE A 49 -26.33 1.99 -3.99
N CYS A 50 -26.51 0.81 -4.61
CA CYS A 50 -26.99 0.71 -5.99
C CYS A 50 -28.39 1.30 -6.16
N ALA A 51 -29.28 1.15 -5.18
CA ALA A 51 -30.62 1.72 -5.21
C ALA A 51 -30.60 3.25 -5.13
N ARG A 52 -29.72 3.82 -4.30
CA ARG A 52 -29.58 5.28 -4.14
C ARG A 52 -29.05 6.00 -5.39
N LEU A 53 -28.27 5.29 -6.21
CA LEU A 53 -27.75 5.77 -7.50
C LEU A 53 -28.81 5.75 -8.62
N ALA A 54 -29.92 5.02 -8.44
CA ALA A 54 -30.96 4.90 -9.46
C ALA A 54 -31.60 6.27 -9.79
N PRO A 55 -32.14 6.49 -11.00
CA PRO A 55 -32.75 7.76 -11.37
C PRO A 55 -33.80 8.23 -10.35
N GLY A 56 -33.66 9.46 -9.84
CA GLY A 56 -34.52 10.03 -8.80
C GLY A 56 -34.13 9.66 -7.37
N GLY A 57 -33.15 8.78 -7.18
CA GLY A 57 -32.56 8.47 -5.89
C GLY A 57 -31.68 9.60 -5.33
N PRO A 58 -31.35 9.56 -4.03
CA PRO A 58 -30.62 10.64 -3.35
C PRO A 58 -29.21 10.89 -3.91
N ASP A 59 -28.57 9.86 -4.48
CA ASP A 59 -27.22 9.95 -5.03
C ASP A 59 -27.21 10.01 -6.58
N SER A 60 -28.38 10.17 -7.21
CA SER A 60 -28.55 10.08 -8.66
C SER A 60 -27.98 11.26 -9.47
N ALA A 61 -27.49 12.29 -8.79
CA ALA A 61 -26.93 13.50 -9.40
C ALA A 61 -25.56 13.89 -8.82
N ILE A 62 -24.82 12.94 -8.25
CA ILE A 62 -23.45 13.21 -7.75
C ILE A 62 -22.48 13.45 -8.91
N ASP A 63 -21.56 14.39 -8.72
CA ASP A 63 -20.50 14.74 -9.67
C ASP A 63 -19.18 14.03 -9.36
N ALA A 64 -18.94 13.71 -8.08
CA ALA A 64 -17.76 12.98 -7.61
C ALA A 64 -18.04 12.07 -6.40
N ILE A 65 -17.24 11.01 -6.26
CA ILE A 65 -17.12 10.23 -5.01
C ILE A 65 -15.77 10.54 -4.38
N VAL A 66 -15.76 10.82 -3.08
CA VAL A 66 -14.55 11.17 -2.32
C VAL A 66 -14.41 10.20 -1.16
N ARG A 67 -13.45 9.28 -1.24
CA ARG A 67 -13.14 8.30 -0.18
C ARG A 67 -11.88 8.74 0.56
N VAL A 68 -12.04 9.11 1.82
CA VAL A 68 -10.95 9.57 2.71
C VAL A 68 -10.66 8.59 3.82
N GLY A 69 -9.43 8.64 4.36
CA GLY A 69 -8.95 7.71 5.36
C GLY A 69 -8.61 6.32 4.83
N TRP A 70 -8.53 5.33 5.72
CA TRP A 70 -8.08 3.99 5.36
C TRP A 70 -9.19 3.18 4.71
N LEU A 71 -8.95 2.75 3.46
CA LEU A 71 -9.89 1.89 2.74
C LEU A 71 -10.22 0.59 3.47
N LYS A 72 -9.22 0.00 4.17
CA LYS A 72 -9.35 -1.29 4.86
C LYS A 72 -9.83 -1.18 6.31
N ALA A 73 -10.25 -0.01 6.77
CA ALA A 73 -10.76 0.19 8.12
C ALA A 73 -12.00 1.07 8.16
N GLY A 74 -12.71 0.99 9.28
CA GLY A 74 -13.99 1.67 9.49
C GLY A 74 -15.17 0.87 8.96
N GLN A 75 -16.37 1.43 9.17
CA GLN A 75 -17.65 0.75 8.95
C GLN A 75 -17.90 0.27 7.51
N PHE A 76 -17.22 0.87 6.52
CA PHE A 76 -17.41 0.55 5.10
C PHE A 76 -16.22 -0.19 4.47
N ALA A 77 -15.33 -0.80 5.28
CA ALA A 77 -14.11 -1.43 4.77
C ALA A 77 -14.37 -2.61 3.80
N THR A 78 -15.55 -3.23 3.90
CA THR A 78 -15.98 -4.36 3.07
C THR A 78 -16.77 -3.94 1.82
N HIS A 79 -17.16 -2.67 1.70
CA HIS A 79 -18.02 -2.19 0.62
C HIS A 79 -17.21 -1.94 -0.65
N GLN A 80 -17.57 -2.60 -1.74
CA GLN A 80 -16.87 -2.60 -3.00
C GLN A 80 -17.36 -1.50 -3.94
N LEU A 81 -17.28 -0.25 -3.49
CA LEU A 81 -17.86 0.89 -4.22
C LEU A 81 -17.29 1.07 -5.63
N PHE A 82 -16.01 0.75 -5.85
CA PHE A 82 -15.26 1.07 -7.08
C PHE A 82 -15.08 -0.11 -8.03
N ARG A 83 -15.93 -1.14 -7.91
CA ARG A 83 -15.93 -2.34 -8.74
C ARG A 83 -17.34 -2.94 -8.76
N GLY A 84 -17.50 -4.02 -9.52
CA GLY A 84 -18.74 -4.81 -9.46
C GLY A 84 -19.98 -4.02 -9.93
N PRO A 85 -21.17 -4.35 -9.40
CA PRO A 85 -22.45 -3.83 -9.90
C PRO A 85 -22.59 -2.30 -9.82
N ALA A 86 -21.99 -1.67 -8.79
CA ALA A 86 -22.11 -0.24 -8.55
C ALA A 86 -21.64 0.61 -9.74
N ILE A 87 -20.57 0.18 -10.42
CA ILE A 87 -20.05 0.88 -11.60
C ILE A 87 -21.13 1.02 -12.68
N GLY A 88 -21.93 -0.03 -12.89
CA GLY A 88 -23.03 -0.02 -13.85
C GLY A 88 -24.13 1.01 -13.55
N LYS A 89 -24.29 1.35 -12.27
CA LYS A 89 -25.36 2.19 -11.73
C LYS A 89 -24.99 3.66 -11.57
N TYR A 90 -23.70 4.01 -11.64
CA TYR A 90 -23.27 5.39 -11.46
C TYR A 90 -23.97 6.37 -12.42
N PRO A 91 -24.43 7.54 -11.94
CA PRO A 91 -25.14 8.48 -12.78
C PRO A 91 -24.22 9.08 -13.85
N PRO A 92 -24.75 9.53 -15.00
CA PRO A 92 -23.96 10.16 -16.06
C PRO A 92 -23.19 11.42 -15.61
N SER A 93 -23.62 12.07 -14.53
CA SER A 93 -22.98 13.22 -13.89
C SER A 93 -21.67 12.87 -13.20
N LEU A 94 -21.49 11.63 -12.73
CA LEU A 94 -20.28 11.22 -12.02
C LEU A 94 -19.09 11.22 -12.99
N LYS A 95 -18.10 12.08 -12.74
CA LYS A 95 -16.88 12.18 -13.57
C LYS A 95 -15.58 11.93 -12.82
N LEU A 96 -15.60 11.94 -11.49
CA LEU A 96 -14.40 11.84 -10.67
C LEU A 96 -14.60 10.91 -9.47
N ILE A 97 -13.62 10.07 -9.21
CA ILE A 97 -13.46 9.35 -7.95
C ILE A 97 -12.10 9.74 -7.36
N CYS A 98 -12.12 10.33 -6.17
CA CYS A 98 -10.92 10.62 -5.39
C CYS A 98 -10.80 9.60 -4.27
N CYS A 99 -9.76 8.76 -4.28
CA CYS A 99 -9.55 7.76 -3.26
C CYS A 99 -8.22 7.95 -2.54
N SER A 100 -8.28 8.01 -1.22
CA SER A 100 -7.14 7.87 -0.33
C SER A 100 -6.45 6.51 -0.54
N GLY A 101 -5.12 6.51 -0.53
CA GLY A 101 -4.28 5.31 -0.69
C GLY A 101 -3.37 5.36 -1.92
N HIS A 102 -2.25 4.65 -1.85
CA HIS A 102 -1.33 4.50 -2.99
C HIS A 102 -1.82 3.41 -3.97
N GLY A 103 -2.09 2.22 -3.46
CA GLY A 103 -2.60 1.11 -4.28
C GLY A 103 -4.06 1.34 -4.68
N TYR A 104 -4.40 0.91 -5.89
CA TYR A 104 -5.74 1.02 -6.47
C TYR A 104 -6.34 -0.34 -6.82
N ASP A 105 -5.81 -1.43 -6.23
CA ASP A 105 -6.26 -2.80 -6.50
C ASP A 105 -7.75 -2.98 -6.24
N ALA A 106 -8.34 -2.18 -5.35
CA ALA A 106 -9.77 -2.19 -5.00
C ALA A 106 -10.69 -1.62 -6.09
N ALA A 107 -10.15 -0.95 -7.11
CA ALA A 107 -10.92 -0.34 -8.17
C ALA A 107 -10.79 -1.09 -9.49
N ASP A 108 -11.91 -1.29 -10.20
CA ASP A 108 -11.91 -1.76 -11.58
C ASP A 108 -11.64 -0.58 -12.53
N ILE A 109 -10.36 -0.27 -12.70
CA ILE A 109 -9.92 0.88 -13.49
C ILE A 109 -10.40 0.81 -14.96
N PRO A 110 -10.32 -0.35 -15.67
CA PRO A 110 -10.90 -0.46 -17.01
C PRO A 110 -12.40 -0.15 -17.06
N ALA A 111 -13.21 -0.68 -16.14
CA ALA A 111 -14.66 -0.44 -16.14
C ALA A 111 -15.01 1.01 -15.83
N LEU A 112 -14.29 1.66 -14.91
CA LEU A 112 -14.43 3.10 -14.64
C LEU A 112 -14.07 3.95 -15.86
N THR A 113 -12.97 3.59 -16.54
CA THR A 113 -12.52 4.29 -17.76
C THR A 113 -13.55 4.19 -18.88
N ALA A 114 -14.14 3.00 -19.09
CA ALA A 114 -15.18 2.79 -20.10
C ALA A 114 -16.45 3.64 -19.86
N ARG A 115 -16.67 4.10 -18.62
CA ARG A 115 -17.77 5.02 -18.26
C ARG A 115 -17.39 6.50 -18.30
N GLY A 116 -16.15 6.82 -18.67
CA GLY A 116 -15.69 8.19 -18.67
C GLY A 116 -15.44 8.77 -17.27
N ILE A 117 -15.07 7.92 -16.30
CA ILE A 117 -14.83 8.31 -14.91
C ILE A 117 -13.34 8.30 -14.61
N THR A 118 -12.79 9.45 -14.22
CA THR A 118 -11.40 9.57 -13.77
C THR A 118 -11.28 9.06 -12.35
N TYR A 119 -10.36 8.13 -12.09
CA TYR A 119 -10.00 7.66 -10.76
C TYR A 119 -8.65 8.23 -10.36
N THR A 120 -8.57 8.80 -9.16
CA THR A 120 -7.31 9.32 -8.60
C THR A 120 -6.93 8.57 -7.33
N ASN A 121 -5.63 8.39 -7.13
CA ASN A 121 -5.04 7.83 -5.91
C ASN A 121 -4.15 8.89 -5.23
N CYS A 122 -3.30 8.47 -4.29
CA CYS A 122 -2.37 9.33 -3.58
C CYS A 122 -0.96 8.73 -3.61
N PRO A 123 -0.20 8.92 -4.72
CA PRO A 123 1.19 8.49 -4.78
C PRO A 123 2.04 9.29 -3.79
N ASP A 124 3.14 8.69 -3.32
CA ASP A 124 4.20 9.32 -2.51
C ASP A 124 3.80 9.87 -1.13
N THR A 125 2.56 9.69 -0.67
CA THR A 125 2.08 10.21 0.63
C THR A 125 2.46 9.34 1.83
N CYS A 126 2.78 8.06 1.61
CA CYS A 126 3.11 7.08 2.65
C CYS A 126 4.52 6.49 2.54
N THR A 127 5.36 7.02 1.64
CA THR A 127 6.70 6.47 1.33
C THR A 127 7.56 6.27 2.58
N GLU A 128 7.65 7.28 3.45
CA GLU A 128 8.46 7.19 4.67
C GLU A 128 7.90 6.20 5.69
N ALA A 129 6.57 6.15 5.87
CA ALA A 129 5.93 5.22 6.81
C ALA A 129 6.16 3.76 6.38
N VAL A 130 5.98 3.47 5.10
CA VAL A 130 6.20 2.13 4.55
C VAL A 130 7.68 1.75 4.61
N ALA A 131 8.59 2.69 4.29
CA ALA A 131 10.03 2.44 4.39
C ALA A 131 10.51 2.22 5.84
N ASN A 132 9.93 2.92 6.81
CA ASN A 132 10.20 2.68 8.23
C ASN A 132 9.71 1.30 8.68
N THR A 133 8.54 0.86 8.19
CA THR A 133 8.02 -0.49 8.44
C THR A 133 8.92 -1.56 7.83
N ALA A 134 9.36 -1.36 6.60
CA ALA A 134 10.34 -2.25 5.96
C ALA A 134 11.66 -2.31 6.73
N LEU A 135 12.19 -1.17 7.19
CA LEU A 135 13.40 -1.14 8.03
C LEU A 135 13.23 -1.99 9.30
N HIS A 136 12.09 -1.87 9.98
CA HIS A 136 11.76 -2.68 11.15
C HIS A 136 11.72 -4.18 10.81
N LEU A 137 11.00 -4.56 9.75
CA LEU A 137 10.89 -5.95 9.31
C LEU A 137 12.25 -6.54 8.89
N ILE A 138 13.08 -5.75 8.20
CA ILE A 138 14.44 -6.13 7.82
C ILE A 138 15.26 -6.38 9.09
N LEU A 139 15.30 -5.44 10.03
CA LEU A 139 16.05 -5.60 11.28
C LEU A 139 15.58 -6.83 12.06
N ASN A 140 14.27 -7.03 12.20
CA ASN A 140 13.74 -8.19 12.90
C ASN A 140 14.03 -9.52 12.20
N SER A 141 14.06 -9.57 10.87
CA SER A 141 14.44 -10.78 10.13
C SER A 141 15.89 -11.21 10.41
N PHE A 142 16.74 -10.29 10.85
CA PHE A 142 18.12 -10.54 11.27
C PHE A 142 18.26 -10.84 12.75
N ARG A 143 17.44 -10.19 13.59
CA ARG A 143 17.64 -10.11 15.05
C ARG A 143 16.60 -10.83 15.90
N TYR A 144 15.50 -11.30 15.30
CA TYR A 144 14.42 -12.06 15.95
C TYR A 144 13.82 -11.35 17.18
N PHE A 145 13.66 -10.02 17.11
CA PHE A 145 13.10 -9.26 18.24
C PHE A 145 11.65 -9.62 18.54
N THR A 146 10.85 -10.03 17.56
CA THR A 146 9.49 -10.57 17.81
C THR A 146 9.52 -11.78 18.75
N LEU A 147 10.42 -12.73 18.52
CA LEU A 147 10.62 -13.85 19.44
C LEU A 147 11.08 -13.36 20.82
N ALA A 148 12.06 -12.46 20.85
CA ALA A 148 12.59 -11.93 22.10
C ALA A 148 11.49 -11.27 22.96
N GLU A 149 10.65 -10.44 22.34
CA GLU A 149 9.50 -9.81 22.99
C GLU A 149 8.48 -10.83 23.48
N HIS A 150 8.15 -11.83 22.66
CA HIS A 150 7.25 -12.91 23.06
C HIS A 150 7.77 -13.64 24.30
N LEU A 151 9.04 -14.06 24.30
CA LEU A 151 9.63 -14.79 25.43
C LEU A 151 9.73 -13.93 26.70
N ALA A 152 10.08 -12.65 26.57
CA ALA A 152 10.15 -11.72 27.69
C ALA A 152 8.78 -11.49 28.35
N ARG A 153 7.70 -11.44 27.55
CA ARG A 153 6.32 -11.24 28.04
C ARG A 153 5.66 -12.49 28.64
N ASN A 154 6.28 -13.66 28.47
CA ASN A 154 5.76 -14.95 28.93
C ASN A 154 6.70 -15.63 29.94
N ASP A 155 7.49 -14.86 30.68
CA ASP A 155 8.40 -15.35 31.73
C ASP A 155 9.46 -16.37 31.26
N ARG A 156 9.79 -16.37 29.96
CA ARG A 156 10.76 -17.29 29.33
C ARG A 156 12.11 -16.63 29.05
N TRP A 157 12.60 -15.82 29.99
CA TRP A 157 13.79 -14.99 29.81
C TRP A 157 15.04 -15.78 29.40
N LEU A 158 15.34 -16.89 30.07
CA LEU A 158 16.53 -17.70 29.77
C LEU A 158 16.44 -18.41 28.41
N GLU A 159 15.23 -18.74 27.95
CA GLU A 159 15.05 -19.36 26.63
C GLU A 159 15.39 -18.41 25.48
N SER A 160 15.30 -17.09 25.70
CA SER A 160 15.69 -16.08 24.71
C SER A 160 17.16 -16.17 24.31
N ARG A 161 18.01 -16.79 25.14
CA ARG A 161 19.44 -16.95 24.85
C ARG A 161 19.71 -17.77 23.59
N ARG A 162 18.76 -18.62 23.15
CA ARG A 162 18.85 -19.34 21.86
C ARG A 162 18.95 -18.40 20.65
N ILE A 163 18.45 -17.17 20.77
CA ILE A 163 18.58 -16.14 19.72
C ILE A 163 20.06 -15.83 19.45
N GLY A 164 20.94 -15.96 20.46
CA GLY A 164 22.37 -15.67 20.33
C GLY A 164 23.10 -16.53 19.28
N THR A 165 22.54 -17.68 18.89
CA THR A 165 23.09 -18.54 17.82
C THR A 165 22.34 -18.42 16.50
N MET A 166 21.21 -17.70 16.47
CA MET A 166 20.37 -17.51 15.27
C MET A 166 20.53 -16.12 14.67
N ALA A 167 20.67 -15.11 15.52
CA ALA A 167 20.76 -13.72 15.12
C ALA A 167 22.09 -13.43 14.42
N VAL A 168 22.04 -12.56 13.42
CA VAL A 168 23.21 -12.11 12.67
C VAL A 168 23.08 -10.61 12.48
N ASP A 169 24.19 -9.87 12.52
CA ASP A 169 24.15 -8.44 12.23
C ASP A 169 23.93 -8.17 10.73
N PRO A 170 23.07 -7.20 10.37
CA PRO A 170 22.82 -6.84 8.98
C PRO A 170 24.01 -6.09 8.32
N ALA A 171 24.93 -5.54 9.11
CA ALA A 171 26.08 -4.79 8.61
C ALA A 171 26.89 -5.60 7.59
N GLY A 172 27.16 -4.99 6.43
CA GLY A 172 27.89 -5.59 5.31
C GLY A 172 27.12 -6.65 4.52
N LYS A 173 25.91 -7.05 4.95
CA LYS A 173 25.02 -7.98 4.23
C LYS A 173 24.35 -7.30 3.04
N ILE A 174 24.00 -8.08 2.03
CA ILE A 174 23.34 -7.60 0.82
C ILE A 174 21.83 -7.61 1.02
N LEU A 175 21.22 -6.42 0.94
CA LEU A 175 19.78 -6.25 0.78
C LEU A 175 19.45 -6.17 -0.70
N GLY A 176 18.73 -7.18 -1.21
CA GLY A 176 18.17 -7.18 -2.55
C GLY A 176 16.77 -6.60 -2.58
N ILE A 177 16.60 -5.44 -3.19
CA ILE A 177 15.31 -4.76 -3.32
C ILE A 177 14.69 -5.08 -4.69
N VAL A 178 13.50 -5.68 -4.67
CA VAL A 178 12.70 -5.93 -5.88
C VAL A 178 11.81 -4.71 -6.11
N SER A 179 12.08 -3.96 -7.19
CA SER A 179 11.50 -2.64 -7.50
C SER A 179 12.01 -1.47 -6.65
N MET A 180 13.04 -0.80 -7.17
CA MET A 180 13.61 0.47 -6.70
C MET A 180 12.78 1.67 -7.20
N ALA A 181 11.52 1.77 -6.77
CA ALA A 181 10.71 3.00 -6.88
C ALA A 181 10.97 3.91 -5.66
N ASP A 182 10.16 4.94 -5.41
CA ASP A 182 10.42 5.88 -4.31
C ASP A 182 10.37 5.21 -2.92
N ILE A 183 9.50 4.22 -2.70
CA ILE A 183 9.55 3.36 -1.49
C ILE A 183 10.85 2.57 -1.43
N GLY A 184 11.27 1.93 -2.53
CA GLY A 184 12.53 1.18 -2.58
C GLY A 184 13.76 2.04 -2.29
N ILE A 185 13.79 3.28 -2.81
CA ILE A 185 14.87 4.24 -2.55
C ILE A 185 14.89 4.67 -1.09
N ALA A 186 13.73 4.93 -0.50
CA ALA A 186 13.63 5.28 0.93
C ALA A 186 14.08 4.11 1.82
N ILE A 187 13.74 2.87 1.46
CA ILE A 187 14.24 1.65 2.13
C ILE A 187 15.76 1.57 2.02
N ALA A 188 16.29 1.63 0.79
CA ALA A 188 17.71 1.56 0.50
C ALA A 188 18.52 2.58 1.31
N ARG A 189 18.09 3.86 1.30
CA ARG A 189 18.71 4.94 2.06
C ARG A 189 18.78 4.60 3.54
N LYS A 190 17.65 4.19 4.14
CA LYS A 190 17.58 3.88 5.57
C LYS A 190 18.46 2.69 5.94
N THR A 191 18.40 1.61 5.17
CA THR A 191 19.15 0.39 5.49
C THR A 191 20.65 0.53 5.22
N ALA A 192 21.04 1.30 4.19
CA ALA A 192 22.45 1.59 3.93
C ALA A 192 23.04 2.46 5.04
N LEU A 193 22.36 3.55 5.41
CA LEU A 193 22.90 4.54 6.34
C LEU A 193 22.74 4.17 7.82
N ALA A 194 21.72 3.39 8.18
CA ALA A 194 21.46 3.04 9.58
C ALA A 194 21.93 1.63 9.96
N LEU A 195 22.03 0.72 8.99
CA LEU A 195 22.37 -0.70 9.23
C LEU A 195 23.61 -1.16 8.45
N ASP A 196 24.32 -0.26 7.75
CA ASP A 196 25.51 -0.54 6.95
C ASP A 196 25.33 -1.68 5.91
N MET A 197 24.10 -1.83 5.38
CA MET A 197 23.81 -2.84 4.38
C MET A 197 24.28 -2.43 2.99
N LYS A 198 24.72 -3.42 2.19
CA LYS A 198 25.00 -3.23 0.76
C LYS A 198 23.71 -3.30 -0.02
N ILE A 199 23.45 -2.33 -0.89
CA ILE A 199 22.20 -2.24 -1.63
C ILE A 199 22.35 -2.86 -3.01
N HIS A 200 21.54 -3.87 -3.29
CA HIS A 200 21.38 -4.45 -4.62
C HIS A 200 19.92 -4.31 -5.03
N TYR A 201 19.63 -4.18 -6.32
CA TYR A 201 18.25 -4.05 -6.77
C TYR A 201 17.99 -4.61 -8.15
N HIS A 202 16.74 -4.95 -8.39
CA HIS A 202 16.24 -5.34 -9.71
C HIS A 202 15.02 -4.50 -10.08
N ASN A 203 15.10 -3.91 -11.27
CA ASN A 203 14.01 -3.26 -11.99
C ASN A 203 14.03 -3.79 -13.44
N ARG A 204 12.96 -3.57 -14.21
CA ARG A 204 12.96 -3.84 -15.66
C ARG A 204 14.02 -3.04 -16.43
N LYS A 205 14.36 -1.84 -15.93
CA LYS A 205 15.40 -0.95 -16.44
C LYS A 205 16.14 -0.32 -15.26
N PRO A 206 17.43 0.03 -15.39
CA PRO A 206 18.15 0.79 -14.38
C PRO A 206 17.37 2.03 -13.95
N ARG A 207 17.50 2.41 -12.68
CA ARG A 207 16.80 3.55 -12.08
C ARG A 207 17.74 4.74 -11.98
N GLU A 208 17.27 5.91 -12.38
CA GLU A 208 17.89 7.20 -12.10
C GLU A 208 17.48 7.72 -10.71
N GLY A 209 18.22 8.69 -10.17
CA GLY A 209 17.88 9.30 -8.89
C GLY A 209 18.33 8.50 -7.67
N LEU A 210 19.34 7.63 -7.84
CA LEU A 210 19.89 6.76 -6.78
C LEU A 210 20.88 7.49 -5.87
N GLU A 211 21.38 8.66 -6.27
CA GLU A 211 22.18 9.54 -5.41
C GLU A 211 21.46 9.90 -4.10
N ARG A 212 20.11 9.88 -4.11
CA ARG A 212 19.26 10.08 -2.93
C ARG A 212 19.43 9.00 -1.85
N ILE A 213 20.04 7.86 -2.17
CA ILE A 213 20.34 6.78 -1.22
C ILE A 213 21.49 7.19 -0.28
N GLY A 214 22.43 8.01 -0.75
CA GLY A 214 23.66 8.30 -0.02
C GLY A 214 24.64 7.13 0.08
N ALA A 215 24.45 6.08 -0.73
CA ALA A 215 25.31 4.91 -0.84
C ALA A 215 25.19 4.28 -2.23
N ASP A 216 26.16 3.44 -2.61
CA ASP A 216 26.14 2.72 -3.87
C ASP A 216 25.02 1.68 -3.94
N ALA A 217 24.41 1.54 -5.11
CA ALA A 217 23.38 0.54 -5.39
C ALA A 217 23.71 -0.25 -6.66
N VAL A 218 23.83 -1.58 -6.53
CA VAL A 218 24.18 -2.47 -7.64
C VAL A 218 22.92 -2.93 -8.37
N TYR A 219 22.81 -2.60 -9.66
CA TYR A 219 21.73 -3.05 -10.53
C TYR A 219 21.91 -4.50 -10.99
N HIS A 220 20.81 -5.25 -10.98
CA HIS A 220 20.71 -6.60 -11.51
C HIS A 220 19.77 -6.63 -12.71
N GLY A 221 20.25 -7.09 -13.87
CA GLY A 221 19.47 -7.16 -15.10
C GLY A 221 18.36 -8.22 -15.08
N SER A 222 18.37 -9.13 -14.10
CA SER A 222 17.34 -10.16 -13.88
C SER A 222 17.01 -10.28 -12.39
N LEU A 223 15.80 -10.75 -12.08
CA LEU A 223 15.44 -11.08 -10.71
C LEU A 223 16.36 -12.19 -10.18
N GLU A 224 16.63 -13.22 -11.00
CA GLU A 224 17.41 -14.38 -10.60
C GLU A 224 18.86 -14.05 -10.28
N SER A 225 19.47 -13.03 -10.91
CA SER A 225 20.82 -12.56 -10.52
C SER A 225 20.81 -11.85 -9.17
N LEU A 226 19.74 -11.09 -8.86
CA LEU A 226 19.56 -10.48 -7.55
C LEU A 226 19.37 -11.54 -6.45
N LEU A 227 18.50 -12.52 -6.69
CA LEU A 227 18.14 -13.55 -5.71
C LEU A 227 19.35 -14.40 -5.29
N ARG A 228 20.29 -14.68 -6.20
CA ARG A 228 21.49 -15.48 -5.91
C ARG A 228 22.48 -14.81 -4.96
N VAL A 229 22.53 -13.49 -4.94
CA VAL A 229 23.55 -12.74 -4.17
C VAL A 229 23.02 -12.16 -2.86
N SER A 230 21.71 -12.08 -2.69
CA SER A 230 21.10 -11.34 -1.58
C SER A 230 21.05 -12.17 -0.30
N ASP A 231 21.39 -11.54 0.83
CA ASP A 231 21.21 -12.12 2.17
C ASP A 231 19.81 -11.86 2.72
N CYS A 232 19.18 -10.76 2.28
CA CYS A 232 17.79 -10.42 2.54
C CYS A 232 17.15 -9.89 1.26
N ILE A 233 15.94 -10.36 0.94
CA ILE A 233 15.12 -9.87 -0.17
C ILE A 233 13.97 -9.05 0.39
N CYS A 234 13.84 -7.81 -0.09
CA CYS A 234 12.70 -6.93 0.23
C CYS A 234 11.85 -6.70 -1.01
N LEU A 235 10.59 -7.12 -0.95
CA LEU A 235 9.61 -6.96 -2.03
C LEU A 235 8.92 -5.60 -1.91
N ALA A 236 9.17 -4.73 -2.90
CA ALA A 236 8.61 -3.38 -3.03
C ALA A 236 7.94 -3.15 -4.40
N CYS A 237 7.51 -4.23 -5.08
CA CYS A 237 6.87 -4.21 -6.39
C CYS A 237 5.33 -4.38 -6.31
N PRO A 238 4.57 -3.89 -7.31
CA PRO A 238 3.14 -4.16 -7.38
C PRO A 238 2.85 -5.64 -7.66
N LEU A 239 1.68 -6.11 -7.20
CA LEU A 239 1.12 -7.39 -7.61
C LEU A 239 0.46 -7.24 -8.98
N THR A 240 0.95 -8.00 -9.94
CA THR A 240 0.41 -8.11 -11.30
C THR A 240 0.30 -9.59 -11.65
N PRO A 241 -0.34 -9.97 -12.76
CA PRO A 241 -0.29 -11.35 -13.25
C PRO A 241 1.16 -11.88 -13.38
N ASP A 242 2.10 -11.04 -13.79
CA ASP A 242 3.52 -11.42 -13.98
C ASP A 242 4.30 -11.54 -12.66
N THR A 243 3.91 -10.82 -11.61
CA THR A 243 4.59 -10.85 -10.30
C THR A 243 3.89 -11.73 -9.27
N LYS A 244 2.72 -12.29 -9.61
CA LYS A 244 2.02 -13.25 -8.76
C LYS A 244 2.89 -14.48 -8.54
N HIS A 245 3.07 -14.85 -7.27
CA HIS A 245 3.92 -15.96 -6.83
C HIS A 245 5.34 -15.86 -7.40
N MET A 246 5.84 -14.64 -7.57
CA MET A 246 7.19 -14.43 -8.07
C MET A 246 8.25 -15.04 -7.16
N LEU A 247 8.02 -15.19 -5.86
CA LEU A 247 8.83 -16.06 -5.02
C LEU A 247 8.08 -17.37 -4.83
N SER A 248 8.63 -18.45 -5.40
CA SER A 248 8.09 -19.80 -5.38
C SER A 248 9.21 -20.83 -5.24
N THR A 249 8.89 -22.13 -5.20
CA THR A 249 9.84 -23.22 -4.94
C THR A 249 11.11 -23.13 -5.79
N SER A 250 10.99 -22.86 -7.08
CA SER A 250 12.15 -22.78 -7.99
C SER A 250 13.09 -21.63 -7.63
N ARG A 251 12.52 -20.47 -7.27
CA ARG A 251 13.30 -19.27 -6.90
C ARG A 251 13.86 -19.34 -5.50
N PHE A 252 13.15 -19.93 -4.54
CA PHE A 252 13.75 -20.30 -3.26
C PHE A 252 14.94 -21.23 -3.46
N GLY A 253 14.84 -22.15 -4.42
CA GLY A 253 15.89 -23.10 -4.83
C GLY A 253 17.21 -22.47 -5.29
N ILE A 254 17.20 -21.26 -5.86
CA ILE A 254 18.43 -20.59 -6.37
C ILE A 254 19.03 -19.57 -5.40
N MET A 255 18.34 -19.24 -4.30
CA MET A 255 18.86 -18.32 -3.29
C MET A 255 20.05 -18.95 -2.53
N LYS A 256 20.75 -18.15 -1.73
CA LYS A 256 21.88 -18.58 -0.91
C LYS A 256 21.56 -19.82 -0.07
N GLN A 257 22.50 -20.77 -0.06
CA GLN A 257 22.33 -22.04 0.63
C GLN A 257 22.46 -21.90 2.15
N GLU A 258 23.22 -20.89 2.58
CA GLU A 258 23.42 -20.50 3.98
C GLU A 258 22.16 -19.91 4.64
N GLY A 259 21.08 -19.75 3.86
CA GLY A 259 19.82 -19.19 4.30
C GLY A 259 19.63 -17.75 3.85
N VAL A 260 18.41 -17.44 3.39
CA VAL A 260 17.99 -16.09 2.99
C VAL A 260 16.93 -15.54 3.94
N ARG A 261 16.84 -14.22 4.03
CA ARG A 261 15.75 -13.53 4.72
C ARG A 261 14.77 -12.93 3.71
N ILE A 262 13.48 -12.96 4.01
CA ILE A 262 12.44 -12.44 3.13
C ILE A 262 11.63 -11.38 3.86
N VAL A 263 11.44 -10.22 3.22
CA VAL A 263 10.59 -9.13 3.70
C VAL A 263 9.58 -8.75 2.62
N ASN A 264 8.30 -8.62 2.98
CA ASN A 264 7.25 -8.18 2.07
C ASN A 264 6.38 -7.09 2.69
N ILE A 265 6.31 -5.94 2.01
CA ILE A 265 5.58 -4.73 2.41
C ILE A 265 4.54 -4.29 1.36
N THR A 266 4.25 -5.13 0.38
CA THR A 266 3.38 -4.77 -0.77
C THR A 266 2.10 -5.59 -0.81
N ARG A 267 2.13 -6.81 -1.34
CA ARG A 267 0.99 -7.73 -1.40
C ARG A 267 1.45 -9.15 -1.10
N GLY A 268 0.66 -9.89 -0.32
CA GLY A 268 0.99 -11.27 0.03
C GLY A 268 1.11 -12.21 -1.16
N GLY A 269 0.29 -11.98 -2.20
CA GLY A 269 0.28 -12.78 -3.43
C GLY A 269 1.55 -12.71 -4.29
N LEU A 270 2.58 -11.95 -3.90
CA LEU A 270 3.91 -12.03 -4.54
C LEU A 270 4.68 -13.28 -4.13
N ILE A 271 4.33 -13.88 -3.00
CA ILE A 271 4.98 -15.07 -2.46
C ILE A 271 3.97 -16.21 -2.53
N ASP A 272 4.38 -17.34 -3.08
CA ASP A 272 3.67 -18.59 -2.91
C ASP A 272 3.86 -19.07 -1.46
N GLU A 273 2.79 -18.97 -0.66
CA GLU A 273 2.86 -19.19 0.79
C GLU A 273 3.21 -20.64 1.15
N ASP A 274 2.76 -21.62 0.38
CA ASP A 274 3.11 -23.03 0.59
C ASP A 274 4.59 -23.26 0.29
N ALA A 275 5.10 -22.69 -0.81
CA ALA A 275 6.52 -22.74 -1.12
C ALA A 275 7.39 -22.03 -0.06
N LEU A 276 6.91 -20.92 0.50
CA LEU A 276 7.57 -20.22 1.59
C LEU A 276 7.66 -21.09 2.83
N LEU A 277 6.58 -21.75 3.23
CA LEU A 277 6.54 -22.63 4.40
C LEU A 277 7.52 -23.80 4.27
N GLU A 278 7.60 -24.43 3.09
CA GLU A 278 8.59 -25.49 2.83
C GLU A 278 10.03 -24.95 2.79
N ALA A 279 10.24 -23.74 2.26
CA ALA A 279 11.53 -23.08 2.27
C ALA A 279 11.99 -22.73 3.70
N MET A 280 11.07 -22.34 4.58
CA MET A 280 11.36 -22.11 6.00
C MET A 280 11.69 -23.42 6.71
N LYS A 281 10.88 -24.47 6.50
CA LYS A 281 11.08 -25.79 7.09
C LYS A 281 12.42 -26.42 6.71
N SER A 282 12.88 -26.20 5.48
CA SER A 282 14.18 -26.70 4.99
C SER A 282 15.38 -25.84 5.43
N GLY A 283 15.15 -24.72 6.13
CA GLY A 283 16.20 -23.78 6.50
C GLY A 283 16.69 -22.91 5.34
N ARG A 284 16.04 -22.96 4.17
CA ARG A 284 16.37 -22.07 3.05
C ARG A 284 15.98 -20.63 3.37
N VAL A 285 14.81 -20.43 3.98
CA VAL A 285 14.40 -19.12 4.51
C VAL A 285 14.61 -19.14 6.02
N VAL A 286 15.59 -18.38 6.49
CA VAL A 286 15.99 -18.36 7.91
C VAL A 286 15.37 -17.22 8.68
N GLY A 287 14.87 -16.16 8.02
CA GLY A 287 14.16 -15.07 8.67
C GLY A 287 13.09 -14.47 7.79
N LEU A 288 12.00 -14.01 8.39
CA LEU A 288 10.80 -13.57 7.69
C LEU A 288 10.20 -12.33 8.35
N GLY A 289 9.87 -11.33 7.55
CA GLY A 289 9.12 -10.13 7.97
C GLY A 289 8.00 -9.79 6.98
N LEU A 290 6.74 -9.92 7.39
CA LEU A 290 5.58 -9.70 6.52
C LEU A 290 4.69 -8.61 7.12
N ASP A 291 4.47 -7.53 6.37
CA ASP A 291 3.33 -6.63 6.63
C ASP A 291 2.06 -7.09 5.90
N VAL A 292 2.20 -7.99 4.92
CA VAL A 292 1.12 -8.37 4.01
C VAL A 292 1.07 -9.88 3.82
N HIS A 293 -0.13 -10.42 3.64
CA HIS A 293 -0.40 -11.86 3.72
C HIS A 293 -1.23 -12.36 2.54
N ALA A 294 -1.12 -13.64 2.18
CA ALA A 294 -1.75 -14.18 0.98
C ALA A 294 -3.29 -14.14 1.04
N ALA A 295 -3.85 -14.35 2.23
CA ALA A 295 -5.29 -14.45 2.48
C ALA A 295 -5.82 -13.36 3.43
N GLU A 296 -5.28 -12.14 3.36
CA GLU A 296 -5.73 -11.00 4.19
C GLU A 296 -7.27 -10.88 4.23
N PRO A 297 -7.88 -10.67 5.41
CA PRO A 297 -7.24 -10.38 6.71
C PRO A 297 -6.85 -11.62 7.52
N THR A 298 -6.98 -12.83 6.96
CA THR A 298 -6.66 -14.09 7.65
C THR A 298 -5.17 -14.42 7.51
N LEU A 299 -4.56 -14.84 8.61
CA LEU A 299 -3.19 -15.36 8.62
C LEU A 299 -3.17 -16.87 8.49
N ASN A 300 -2.15 -17.40 7.81
CA ASN A 300 -1.85 -18.82 7.85
C ASN A 300 -1.56 -19.25 9.30
N PRO A 301 -2.22 -20.29 9.85
CA PRO A 301 -2.00 -20.75 11.21
C PRO A 301 -0.54 -21.07 11.52
N LYS A 302 0.20 -21.66 10.56
CA LYS A 302 1.62 -22.02 10.74
C LYS A 302 2.51 -20.79 10.89
N LEU A 303 2.20 -19.70 10.20
CA LEU A 303 2.92 -18.43 10.37
C LEU A 303 2.51 -17.75 11.68
N LYS A 304 1.21 -17.74 11.99
CA LYS A 304 0.66 -17.12 13.20
C LYS A 304 1.29 -17.65 14.50
N GLU A 305 1.60 -18.94 14.55
CA GLU A 305 2.22 -19.60 15.71
C GLU A 305 3.76 -19.49 15.74
N ASN A 306 4.38 -19.03 14.64
CA ASN A 306 5.83 -18.98 14.50
C ASN A 306 6.41 -17.59 14.87
N TYR A 307 6.78 -17.44 16.14
CA TYR A 307 7.40 -16.21 16.66
C TYR A 307 8.83 -15.94 16.18
N ASP A 308 9.47 -16.87 15.47
CA ASP A 308 10.74 -16.61 14.78
C ASP A 308 10.53 -15.74 13.52
N THR A 309 9.27 -15.45 13.17
CA THR A 309 8.86 -14.53 12.11
C THR A 309 8.26 -13.25 12.68
N THR A 310 8.33 -12.16 11.93
CA THR A 310 7.63 -10.91 12.26
C THR A 310 6.45 -10.73 11.32
N LEU A 311 5.24 -10.67 11.88
CA LEU A 311 4.00 -10.49 11.15
C LEU A 311 3.31 -9.21 11.62
N LEU A 312 3.01 -8.31 10.69
CA LEU A 312 2.24 -7.09 10.91
C LEU A 312 0.93 -7.15 10.10
N PRO A 313 -0.16 -6.55 10.58
CA PRO A 313 -1.47 -6.68 9.95
C PRO A 313 -1.73 -5.57 8.90
N HIS A 314 -0.86 -5.43 7.90
CA HIS A 314 -0.95 -4.45 6.81
C HIS A 314 -1.00 -3.00 7.30
N ILE A 315 -0.05 -2.65 8.17
CA ILE A 315 0.02 -1.34 8.82
C ILE A 315 1.15 -0.47 8.29
N GLY A 316 1.84 -0.87 7.20
CA GLY A 316 2.98 -0.12 6.68
C GLY A 316 2.68 1.34 6.35
N VAL A 317 1.44 1.64 5.98
CA VAL A 317 0.98 3.02 5.67
C VAL A 317 0.49 3.78 6.91
N CYS A 318 0.30 3.12 8.05
CA CYS A 318 -0.38 3.68 9.21
C CYS A 318 0.54 4.67 9.96
N SER A 319 0.35 5.96 9.70
CA SER A 319 0.89 7.04 10.51
C SER A 319 -0.02 8.27 10.44
N GLY A 320 -0.06 9.09 11.50
CA GLY A 320 -0.81 10.35 11.47
C GLY A 320 -0.37 11.26 10.31
N THR A 321 0.93 11.28 10.01
CA THR A 321 1.48 12.01 8.86
C THR A 321 0.95 11.48 7.53
N SER A 322 0.93 10.15 7.34
CA SER A 322 0.40 9.54 6.12
C SER A 322 -1.07 9.85 5.92
N TRP A 323 -1.90 9.76 6.97
CA TRP A 323 -3.32 10.09 6.87
C TRP A 323 -3.56 11.56 6.53
N ASN A 324 -2.80 12.49 7.13
CA ASN A 324 -2.87 13.91 6.76
C ASN A 324 -2.46 14.14 5.30
N ASN A 325 -1.42 13.46 4.82
CA ASN A 325 -0.97 13.57 3.42
C ASN A 325 -1.99 12.98 2.45
N PHE A 326 -2.61 11.84 2.79
CA PHE A 326 -3.67 11.21 2.00
C PHE A 326 -4.87 12.15 1.84
N ASP A 327 -5.36 12.71 2.94
CA ASP A 327 -6.48 13.65 2.88
C ASP A 327 -6.09 14.88 2.05
N LYS A 328 -4.90 15.45 2.29
CA LYS A 328 -4.41 16.60 1.50
C LYS A 328 -4.42 16.34 0.00
N ILE A 329 -3.87 15.22 -0.47
CA ILE A 329 -3.81 14.92 -1.91
C ILE A 329 -5.21 14.59 -2.45
N THR A 330 -6.02 13.82 -1.73
CA THR A 330 -7.39 13.48 -2.12
C THR A 330 -8.24 14.74 -2.34
N LEU A 331 -8.18 15.68 -1.40
CA LEU A 331 -8.90 16.95 -1.48
C LEU A 331 -8.29 17.89 -2.54
N THR A 332 -6.97 17.87 -2.71
CA THR A 332 -6.31 18.65 -3.78
C THR A 332 -6.75 18.15 -5.15
N ASN A 333 -6.84 16.83 -5.38
CA ASN A 333 -7.35 16.28 -6.63
C ASN A 333 -8.78 16.77 -6.92
N LEU A 334 -9.64 16.79 -5.88
CA LEU A 334 -11.00 17.29 -5.98
C LEU A 334 -11.05 18.78 -6.34
N GLU A 335 -10.28 19.62 -5.64
CA GLU A 335 -10.20 21.07 -5.91
C GLU A 335 -9.65 21.35 -7.32
N GLN A 336 -8.57 20.66 -7.73
CA GLN A 336 -7.98 20.82 -9.07
C GLN A 336 -8.96 20.37 -10.16
N TRP A 337 -9.74 19.32 -9.92
CA TRP A 337 -10.70 18.85 -10.92
C TRP A 337 -11.81 19.86 -11.21
N PHE A 338 -12.42 20.44 -10.17
CA PHE A 338 -13.59 21.31 -10.35
C PHE A 338 -13.25 22.79 -10.49
N PHE A 339 -12.17 23.25 -9.85
CA PHE A 339 -11.86 24.68 -9.72
C PHE A 339 -10.44 25.05 -10.16
N GLY A 340 -9.62 24.07 -10.56
CA GLY A 340 -8.23 24.28 -10.91
C GLY A 340 -7.83 23.64 -12.23
N ASP A 341 -6.58 23.18 -12.28
CA ASP A 341 -5.98 22.56 -13.45
C ASP A 341 -6.11 21.04 -13.35
N LYS A 342 -7.05 20.49 -14.12
CA LYS A 342 -7.31 19.03 -14.19
C LYS A 342 -6.07 18.21 -14.54
N SER A 343 -5.07 18.78 -15.22
CA SER A 343 -3.84 18.05 -15.56
C SER A 343 -2.95 17.75 -14.35
N LYS A 344 -3.21 18.42 -13.21
CA LYS A 344 -2.45 18.25 -11.96
C LYS A 344 -3.02 17.19 -11.03
N VAL A 345 -4.15 16.57 -11.38
CA VAL A 345 -4.69 15.48 -10.57
C VAL A 345 -3.83 14.24 -10.72
N THR A 346 -3.76 13.44 -9.67
CA THR A 346 -3.02 12.16 -9.66
C THR A 346 -3.88 11.04 -10.25
N ALA A 347 -4.23 11.19 -11.53
CA ALA A 347 -5.07 10.22 -12.25
C ALA A 347 -4.36 8.88 -12.46
N VAL A 348 -5.07 7.78 -12.17
CA VAL A 348 -4.63 6.40 -12.43
C VAL A 348 -4.96 5.99 -13.88
N ASN A 349 -6.06 6.50 -14.43
CA ASN A 349 -6.50 6.25 -15.80
C ASN A 349 -6.52 7.52 -16.66
N LYS A 350 -6.58 7.31 -17.97
CA LYS A 350 -6.82 8.36 -18.96
C LYS A 350 -8.22 8.14 -19.53
N VAL A 351 -9.03 9.19 -19.48
CA VAL A 351 -10.43 9.22 -19.94
C VAL A 351 -10.56 10.17 -21.12
#